data_AF-A0A2P6VSZ3-F1
#
_entry.id   AF-A0A2P6VSZ3-F1
#
_cell.length_a   1.000
_cell.length_b   1.000
_cell.length_c   1.000
_cell.angle_alpha   90.00
_cell.angle_beta   90.00
_cell.angle_gamma   90.00
#
_symmetry.space_group_name_H-M   'P 1'
#
loop_
_entity.id
_entity.type
_entity.pdbx_description
1 polymer ?
#
loop_
_entity_poly.entity_id
_entity_poly.type
_entity_poly.pdbx_seq_one_letter_code
_entity_poly.pdbx_strand_id
1 'polypeptide(L)'
;MDLDFHPGLPLEVRVDLVEDGRGAGVPLWQLELLGQDEGIAEDFLDACRDDRARSFLADVEWDVLEARYQDRQRREEGPFWRRPNMTPSFPELLPHT
;
A
#
# COMPACT_ATOMS: atom_id res chain seq x y z
N MET A 1 11.32 -7.18 1.02
CA MET A 1 9.91 -6.87 0.70
C MET A 1 9.87 -5.36 0.60
N ASP A 2 9.43 -4.85 -0.55
CA ASP A 2 9.31 -3.41 -0.78
C ASP A 2 7.92 -2.97 -0.28
N LEU A 3 7.87 -1.85 0.43
CA LEU A 3 6.62 -1.25 0.91
C LEU A 3 6.02 -0.42 -0.21
N ASP A 4 4.74 -0.65 -0.51
CA ASP A 4 4.03 0.09 -1.55
C ASP A 4 3.26 1.26 -0.95
N PHE A 5 3.92 2.41 -0.77
CA PHE A 5 3.28 3.62 -0.25
C PHE A 5 2.55 4.40 -1.32
N HIS A 6 1.59 5.24 -0.90
CA HIS A 6 0.91 6.13 -1.82
C HIS A 6 1.91 7.01 -2.59
N PRO A 7 1.81 7.10 -3.93
CA PRO A 7 2.79 7.82 -4.75
C PRO A 7 2.86 9.32 -4.44
N GLY A 8 1.78 9.89 -3.91
CA GLY A 8 1.73 11.28 -3.43
C GLY A 8 2.42 11.51 -2.09
N LEU A 9 2.76 10.46 -1.32
CA LEU A 9 3.41 10.61 -0.03
C LEU A 9 4.85 11.11 -0.23
N PRO A 10 5.29 12.21 0.42
CA PRO A 10 6.67 12.70 0.30
C PRO A 10 7.71 11.63 0.68
N LEU A 11 8.87 11.65 0.02
CA LEU A 11 9.92 10.65 0.28
C LEU A 11 10.41 10.69 1.74
N GLU A 12 10.56 11.88 2.31
CA GLU A 12 10.95 12.07 3.71
C GLU A 12 9.96 11.41 4.68
N VAL A 13 8.66 11.61 4.46
CA VAL A 13 7.60 10.99 5.26
C VAL A 13 7.66 9.46 5.16
N ARG A 14 7.92 8.90 3.97
CA ARG A 14 8.09 7.45 3.80
C ARG A 14 9.27 6.90 4.60
N VAL A 15 10.40 7.61 4.62
CA VAL A 15 11.60 7.21 5.35
C VAL A 15 11.32 7.24 6.85
N ASP A 16 10.81 8.36 7.34
CA ASP A 16 10.48 8.55 8.76
C ASP A 16 9.47 7.50 9.23
N LEU A 17 8.43 7.21 8.42
CA LEU A 17 7.40 6.21 8.76
C LEU A 17 8.02 4.81 8.94
N VAL A 18 9.00 4.47 8.12
CA VAL A 18 9.69 3.17 8.22
C VAL A 18 10.62 3.12 9.42
N GLU A 19 11.37 4.19 9.68
CA GLU A 19 12.31 4.26 10.79
C GLU A 19 11.57 4.25 12.14
N ASP A 20 10.64 5.19 12.34
CA ASP A 20 9.86 5.32 13.58
C ASP A 20 8.91 4.12 13.76
N GLY A 21 8.31 3.65 12.67
CA GLY A 21 7.48 2.46 12.66
C GLY A 21 8.21 1.21 13.13
N ARG A 22 9.44 1.00 12.66
CA ARG A 22 10.29 -0.11 13.13
C ARG A 22 10.71 0.09 14.59
N GLY A 23 11.04 1.32 14.98
CA GLY A 23 11.36 1.66 16.38
C GLY A 23 10.21 1.35 17.33
N ALA A 24 8.97 1.59 16.90
CA ALA A 24 7.74 1.29 17.65
C ALA A 24 7.29 -0.19 17.55
N GLY A 25 7.97 -1.02 16.75
CA GLY A 25 7.65 -2.43 16.57
C GLY A 25 6.41 -2.69 15.70
N VAL A 26 6.06 -1.75 14.82
CA VAL A 26 4.92 -1.86 13.91
C VAL A 26 5.24 -2.86 12.79
N PRO A 27 4.37 -3.86 12.53
CA PRO A 27 4.49 -4.75 11.39
C PRO A 27 4.51 -4.01 10.06
N LEU A 28 5.30 -4.51 9.10
CA LEU A 28 5.47 -3.90 7.76
C LEU A 28 4.14 -3.63 7.04
N TRP A 29 3.19 -4.57 7.12
CA TRP A 29 1.88 -4.41 6.46
C TRP A 29 1.05 -3.27 7.06
N GLN A 30 1.19 -2.98 8.36
CA GLN A 30 0.54 -1.83 9.00
C GLN A 30 1.21 -0.53 8.57
N LEU A 31 2.53 -0.52 8.42
CA LEU A 31 3.24 0.65 7.88
C LEU A 31 2.80 0.95 6.45
N GLU A 32 2.66 -0.09 5.61
CA GLU A 32 2.13 0.06 4.26
C GLU A 32 0.75 0.71 4.25
N LEU A 33 -0.16 0.28 5.13
CA LEU A 33 -1.50 0.85 5.27
C LEU A 33 -1.48 2.30 5.74
N LEU A 34 -0.69 2.62 6.76
CA LEU A 34 -0.54 4.00 7.25
C LEU A 34 -0.02 4.91 6.14
N GLY A 35 0.93 4.44 5.33
CA GLY A 35 1.47 5.17 4.19
C GLY A 35 0.55 5.25 2.96
N GLN A 36 -0.69 4.74 3.02
CA GLN A 36 -1.70 4.97 1.97
C GLN A 36 -2.40 6.31 2.08
N ASP A 37 -2.30 6.97 3.23
CA ASP A 37 -2.96 8.23 3.54
C ASP A 37 -1.96 9.16 4.23
N GLU A 38 -1.71 10.31 3.61
CA GLU A 38 -0.73 11.30 4.09
C GLU A 38 -1.09 11.84 5.47
N GLY A 39 -2.37 12.12 5.75
CA GLY A 39 -2.79 12.63 7.05
C GLY A 39 -2.58 11.59 8.16
N ILE A 40 -2.88 10.33 7.87
CA ILE A 40 -2.69 9.24 8.84
C ILE A 40 -1.19 8.97 9.08
N ALA A 41 -0.37 9.05 8.02
CA ALA A 41 1.08 8.94 8.13
C ALA A 41 1.67 10.05 9.00
N GLU A 42 1.28 11.30 8.77
CA GLU A 42 1.71 12.46 9.57
C GLU A 42 1.25 12.36 11.03
N ASP A 43 -0.02 12.02 11.26
CA ASP A 43 -0.56 11.84 12.61
C ASP A 43 0.19 10.73 13.38
N PHE A 44 0.57 9.64 12.69
CA PHE A 44 1.39 8.58 13.28
C PHE A 44 2.79 9.07 13.66
N LEU A 45 3.45 9.83 12.79
CA LEU A 45 4.78 10.39 13.07
C LEU A 45 4.74 11.38 14.24
N ASP A 46 3.71 12.21 14.32
CA ASP A 46 3.51 13.10 15.46
C ASP A 46 3.24 12.31 16.75
N ALA A 47 2.47 11.21 16.68
CA ALA A 47 2.31 10.31 17.81
C ALA A 47 3.62 9.63 18.22
N CYS A 48 4.51 9.30 17.29
CA CYS A 48 5.85 8.79 17.61
C CYS A 48 6.70 9.82 18.35
N ARG A 49 6.69 11.09 17.92
CA ARG A 49 7.41 12.20 18.57
C ARG A 49 6.94 12.46 20.01
N ASP A 50 5.66 12.23 20.26
CA ASP A 50 5.04 12.40 21.59
C ASP A 50 5.10 11.14 22.49
N ASP A 51 5.79 10.07 22.08
CA ASP A 51 5.76 8.75 22.74
C ASP A 51 4.34 8.14 22.87
N ARG A 52 3.42 8.54 21.99
CA ARG A 52 2.00 8.11 21.93
C ARG A 52 1.68 7.12 20.82
N ALA A 53 2.67 6.63 20.08
CA ALA A 53 2.48 5.71 18.95
C ALA A 53 1.58 4.50 19.28
N ARG A 54 1.75 3.89 20.46
CA ARG A 54 0.94 2.73 20.87
C ARG A 54 -0.55 3.07 21.06
N SER A 55 -0.84 4.24 21.63
CA SER A 55 -2.22 4.70 21.81
C SER A 55 -2.85 5.03 20.46
N PHE A 56 -2.11 5.73 19.59
CA PHE A 56 -2.55 6.00 18.23
C PHE A 56 -2.93 4.71 17.49
N LEU A 57 -2.03 3.72 17.45
CA LEU A 57 -2.27 2.46 16.73
C LEU A 57 -3.45 1.64 17.29
N ALA A 58 -3.79 1.82 18.57
CA ALA A 58 -4.96 1.18 19.19
C ALA A 58 -6.28 1.83 18.75
N ASP A 59 -6.25 3.11 18.39
CA ASP A 59 -7.42 3.88 17.94
C ASP A 59 -7.62 3.84 16.41
N VAL A 60 -6.65 3.31 15.66
CA VAL A 60 -6.74 3.16 14.20
C VAL A 60 -7.77 2.10 13.83
N GLU A 61 -8.76 2.48 13.00
CA GLU A 61 -9.72 1.56 12.38
C GLU A 61 -9.08 0.78 11.21
N TRP A 62 -8.29 -0.25 11.54
CA TRP A 62 -7.53 -1.04 10.56
C TRP A 62 -8.39 -1.64 9.44
N ASP A 63 -9.57 -2.16 9.77
CA ASP A 63 -10.48 -2.77 8.79
C ASP A 63 -10.95 -1.75 7.74
N VAL A 64 -11.14 -0.49 8.14
CA VAL A 64 -11.58 0.60 7.27
C VAL A 64 -10.44 1.02 6.34
N LEU A 65 -9.22 1.14 6.87
CA LEU A 65 -8.01 1.44 6.12
C LEU A 65 -7.72 0.36 5.08
N GLU A 66 -7.79 -0.91 5.48
CA GLU A 66 -7.58 -2.05 4.59
C GLU A 66 -8.64 -2.10 3.48
N ALA A 67 -9.92 -1.92 3.80
CA ALA A 67 -10.99 -1.90 2.81
C ALA A 67 -10.78 -0.79 1.75
N ARG A 68 -10.35 0.41 2.18
CA ARG A 68 -10.03 1.52 1.26
C ARG A 68 -8.82 1.20 0.39
N TYR A 69 -7.77 0.61 0.96
CA TYR A 69 -6.58 0.20 0.21
C TYR A 69 -6.91 -0.85 -0.86
N GLN A 70 -7.64 -1.90 -0.49
CA GLN A 70 -8.07 -2.94 -1.42
C GLN A 70 -9.04 -2.42 -2.50
N ASP A 71 -9.90 -1.44 -2.19
CA ASP A 71 -10.76 -0.81 -3.20
C ASP A 71 -9.95 0.04 -4.19
N ARG A 72 -8.94 0.77 -3.69
CA ARG A 72 -8.02 1.54 -4.53
C ARG A 72 -7.20 0.62 -5.46
N GLN A 73 -6.57 -0.42 -4.92
CA GLN A 73 -5.85 -1.42 -5.69
C GLN A 73 -6.74 -2.03 -6.79
N ARG A 74 -7.99 -2.41 -6.47
CA ARG A 74 -8.94 -2.93 -7.47
C ARG A 74 -9.33 -1.93 -8.56
N ARG A 75 -9.41 -0.64 -8.24
CA ARG A 75 -9.69 0.41 -9.24
C ARG A 75 -8.49 0.69 -10.12
N GLU A 76 -7.30 0.69 -9.52
CA GLU A 76 -6.05 0.76 -10.26
C GLU A 76 -5.91 -0.48 -11.15
N GLU A 77 -6.32 -1.66 -10.71
CA GLU A 77 -6.41 -2.90 -11.48
C GLU A 77 -7.68 -3.02 -12.34
N GLY A 78 -8.41 -1.93 -12.61
CA GLY A 78 -9.65 -1.94 -13.38
C GLY A 78 -9.57 -2.71 -14.71
N PRO A 79 -10.70 -3.17 -15.29
CA PRO A 79 -10.78 -4.26 -16.30
C PRO A 79 -10.03 -4.03 -17.63
N PHE A 80 -9.36 -2.90 -17.81
CA PHE A 80 -8.59 -2.52 -18.99
C PHE A 80 -7.08 -2.47 -18.77
N TRP A 81 -6.55 -2.89 -17.61
CA TRP A 81 -5.11 -3.17 -17.47
C TRP A 81 -4.72 -4.39 -18.30
N ARG A 82 -4.50 -4.16 -19.60
CA ARG A 82 -3.80 -5.09 -20.47
C ARG A 82 -2.36 -5.17 -19.99
N ARG A 83 -1.97 -6.33 -19.46
CA ARG A 83 -0.56 -6.74 -19.42
C ARG A 83 0.07 -6.50 -20.80
N PRO A 84 1.17 -5.74 -20.95
CA PRO A 84 2.00 -5.91 -22.13
C PRO A 84 2.70 -7.27 -22.01
N ASN A 85 2.55 -8.09 -23.04
CA ASN A 85 3.13 -9.43 -23.23
C ASN A 85 2.51 -10.61 -22.46
N MET A 86 1.53 -11.25 -23.07
CA MET A 86 1.75 -12.59 -23.61
C MET A 86 0.90 -12.73 -24.87
N THR A 87 1.58 -13.07 -25.96
CA THR A 87 1.12 -13.27 -27.34
C THR A 87 -0.28 -13.89 -27.42
N PRO A 88 -1.20 -13.42 -28.30
CA PRO A 88 -2.35 -14.23 -28.65
C PRO A 88 -1.85 -15.51 -29.31
N SER A 89 -1.96 -16.65 -28.63
CA SER A 89 -1.79 -17.95 -29.27
C SER A 89 -2.99 -18.22 -30.17
N PHE A 90 -2.92 -17.69 -31.38
CA PHE A 90 -3.55 -18.21 -32.59
C PHE A 90 -2.55 -17.91 -33.72
N PRO A 91 -2.20 -18.85 -34.63
CA PRO A 91 -3.08 -19.89 -35.19
C PRO A 91 -2.41 -21.26 -35.41
N GLU A 92 -3.17 -22.35 -35.33
CA GLU A 92 -2.90 -23.52 -36.19
C GLU A 92 -4.16 -23.83 -37.00
N LEU A 93 -4.28 -23.10 -38.10
CA LEU A 93 -4.90 -23.65 -39.29
C LEU A 93 -3.92 -24.64 -39.91
N LEU A 94 -4.49 -25.75 -40.40
CA LEU A 94 -4.11 -26.60 -41.55
C LEU A 94 -3.92 -28.09 -41.16
N PRO A 95 -4.17 -29.08 -42.05
CA PRO A 95 -5.00 -29.12 -43.26
C PRO A 95 -5.98 -30.32 -43.30
N HIS A 96 -6.81 -30.36 -44.35
CA HIS A 96 -7.69 -31.47 -44.73
C HIS A 96 -6.97 -32.81 -44.92
N THR A 97 -7.54 -33.89 -44.37
CA THR A 97 -7.73 -35.20 -45.03
C THR A 97 -8.99 -35.86 -44.52
#